data_AF-A0A1I2J685-F1
#
_entry.id   AF-A0A1I2J685-F1
#
_cell.length_a   1.000
_cell.length_b   1.000
_cell.length_c   1.000
_cell.angle_alpha   90.00
_cell.angle_beta   90.00
_cell.angle_gamma   90.00
#
_symmetry.space_group_name_H-M   'P 1'
#
loop_
_entity.id
_entity.type
_entity.pdbx_description
1 polymer ?
#
loop_
_entity_poly.entity_id
_entity_poly.type
_entity_poly.pdbx_seq_one_letter_code
_entity_poly.pdbx_strand_id
1 'polypeptide(L)'
;MGLSKVHYSCFSGKAADVPFAVFKELFHLLVRKCNRETRRKLAFPKELLLIDSTTVTVGKTRLPWAPYHGEHAAIKLHVALQDRNMQPLKVTATIGSKHDGPVGESLENNDFIMVMDRAYGKLERLDRYKKEGPSFVIRLRDNVHLEKPRALRRLFDGAKHALPRHAELSFFRFTRLLLLDGLPIEWMLRIHRMINDEYGHLSVTYSG
;
A
#
# COMPACT_ATOMS: atom_id res chain seq x y z
N MET A 1 49.64 1.00 -6.17
CA MET A 1 49.02 0.00 -5.28
C MET A 1 47.90 -0.68 -6.04
N GLY A 2 48.16 -1.87 -6.59
CA GLY A 2 47.20 -2.64 -7.38
C GLY A 2 46.85 -3.94 -6.66
N LEU A 3 45.58 -4.35 -6.72
CA LEU A 3 45.15 -5.63 -6.17
C LEU A 3 45.82 -6.77 -6.96
N SER A 4 46.29 -7.79 -6.25
CA SER A 4 46.85 -8.99 -6.85
C SER A 4 45.83 -9.67 -7.76
N LYS A 5 46.26 -10.23 -8.89
CA LYS A 5 45.39 -10.95 -9.83
C LYS A 5 44.76 -12.16 -9.11
N VAL A 6 43.44 -12.20 -8.97
CA VAL A 6 42.71 -13.27 -8.25
C VAL A 6 41.87 -14.07 -9.24
N HIS A 7 41.80 -15.38 -9.03
CA HIS A 7 40.89 -16.27 -9.75
C HIS A 7 39.43 -15.96 -9.38
N TYR A 8 38.51 -15.96 -10.34
CA TYR A 8 37.11 -15.57 -10.15
C TYR A 8 36.43 -16.33 -8.99
N SER A 9 36.73 -17.62 -8.85
CA SER A 9 36.22 -18.50 -7.79
C SER A 9 36.68 -18.13 -6.38
N CYS A 10 37.74 -17.33 -6.22
CA CYS A 10 38.29 -16.89 -4.93
C CYS A 10 38.04 -15.40 -4.65
N PHE A 11 37.28 -14.72 -5.51
CA PHE A 11 37.03 -13.28 -5.41
C PHE A 11 36.33 -12.89 -4.11
N SER A 12 35.33 -13.66 -3.67
CA SER A 12 34.61 -13.41 -2.41
C SER A 12 35.49 -13.58 -1.18
N GLY A 13 36.36 -14.60 -1.17
CA GLY A 13 37.31 -14.84 -0.08
C GLY A 13 38.38 -13.74 0.04
N LYS A 14 38.84 -13.22 -1.10
CA LYS A 14 39.81 -12.10 -1.15
C LYS A 14 39.17 -10.72 -0.98
N ALA A 15 37.85 -10.60 -1.09
CA ALA A 15 37.14 -9.35 -0.81
C ALA A 15 37.22 -8.94 0.67
N ALA A 16 37.40 -9.91 1.58
CA ALA A 16 37.63 -9.63 3.01
C ALA A 16 38.99 -8.93 3.25
N ASP A 17 39.98 -9.16 2.37
CA ASP A 17 41.30 -8.53 2.44
C ASP A 17 41.28 -7.09 1.89
N VAL A 18 40.19 -6.66 1.24
CA VAL A 18 40.04 -5.30 0.71
C VAL A 18 39.50 -4.38 1.82
N PRO A 19 40.16 -3.24 2.10
CA PRO A 19 39.68 -2.29 3.09
C PRO A 19 38.24 -1.83 2.79
N PHE A 20 37.37 -1.90 3.79
CA PHE A 20 35.95 -1.53 3.66
C PHE A 20 35.74 -0.11 3.10
N ALA A 21 36.70 0.79 3.34
CA ALA A 21 36.69 2.16 2.84
C ALA A 21 36.57 2.22 1.30
N VAL A 22 37.19 1.28 0.58
CA VAL A 22 37.13 1.22 -0.88
C VAL A 22 35.72 0.89 -1.36
N PHE A 23 35.06 -0.09 -0.73
CA PHE A 23 33.67 -0.44 -1.04
C PHE A 23 32.69 0.67 -0.65
N LYS A 24 32.94 1.36 0.46
CA LYS A 24 32.16 2.54 0.87
C LYS A 24 32.22 3.65 -0.18
N GLU A 25 33.42 4.01 -0.64
CA GLU A 25 33.59 5.03 -1.69
C GLU A 25 32.96 4.61 -3.01
N LEU A 26 33.14 3.34 -3.41
CA LEU A 26 32.50 2.80 -4.61
C LEU A 26 30.98 2.85 -4.51
N PHE A 27 30.40 2.48 -3.36
CA PHE A 27 28.98 2.57 -3.11
C PHE A 27 28.47 4.01 -3.22
N HIS A 28 29.17 4.98 -2.60
CA HIS A 28 28.81 6.39 -2.72
C HIS A 28 28.90 6.90 -4.17
N LEU A 29 29.89 6.46 -4.94
CA LEU A 29 30.00 6.76 -6.37
C LEU A 29 28.83 6.19 -7.18
N LEU A 30 28.44 4.94 -6.89
CA LEU A 30 27.28 4.29 -7.53
C LEU A 30 25.99 5.04 -7.18
N VAL A 31 25.75 5.35 -5.91
CA VAL A 31 24.59 6.12 -5.47
C VAL A 31 24.54 7.47 -6.17
N ARG A 32 25.66 8.20 -6.26
CA ARG A 32 25.73 9.49 -6.97
C ARG A 32 25.38 9.36 -8.46
N LYS A 33 25.96 8.37 -9.17
CA LYS A 33 25.70 8.15 -10.60
C LYS A 33 24.25 7.75 -10.85
N CYS A 34 23.75 6.77 -10.10
CA CYS A 34 22.37 6.30 -10.23
C CYS A 34 21.37 7.42 -9.92
N ASN A 35 21.57 8.16 -8.82
CA ASN A 35 20.67 9.26 -8.45
C ASN A 35 20.67 10.39 -9.49
N ARG A 36 21.81 10.69 -10.13
CA ARG A 36 21.89 11.72 -11.18
C ARG A 36 21.05 11.35 -12.41
N GLU A 37 21.18 10.12 -12.90
CA GLU A 37 20.40 9.65 -14.04
C GLU A 37 18.91 9.54 -13.70
N THR A 38 18.59 9.03 -12.51
CA THR A 38 17.22 8.96 -12.00
C THR A 38 16.57 10.34 -11.89
N ARG A 39 17.26 11.34 -11.32
CA ARG A 39 16.75 12.72 -11.20
C ARG A 39 16.44 13.38 -12.55
N ARG A 40 17.24 13.07 -13.60
CA ARG A 40 17.00 13.60 -14.95
C ARG A 40 15.78 12.98 -15.62
N LYS A 41 15.48 11.71 -15.32
CA LYS A 41 14.34 10.98 -15.88
C LYS A 41 13.04 11.21 -15.10
N LEU A 42 13.13 11.46 -13.79
CA LEU A 42 12.00 11.66 -12.90
C LEU A 42 11.64 13.15 -12.75
N ALA A 43 11.37 13.83 -13.86
CA ALA A 43 10.74 15.15 -13.81
C ALA A 43 9.25 14.97 -13.52
N PHE A 44 8.87 15.07 -12.25
CA PHE A 44 7.47 14.99 -11.84
C PHE A 44 6.74 16.32 -12.10
N PRO A 45 5.47 16.29 -12.54
CA PRO A 45 4.68 17.50 -12.76
C PRO A 45 4.27 18.19 -11.46
N LYS A 46 4.26 17.47 -10.34
CA LYS A 46 3.92 17.93 -9.00
C LYS A 46 5.04 17.58 -8.03
N GLU A 47 5.24 18.42 -7.02
CA GLU A 47 6.19 18.18 -5.95
C GLU A 47 5.74 16.99 -5.06
N LEU A 48 6.69 16.29 -4.46
CA LEU A 48 6.40 15.20 -3.54
C LEU A 48 6.07 15.74 -2.14
N LEU A 49 5.04 15.17 -1.53
CA LEU A 49 4.69 15.38 -0.12
C LEU A 49 4.88 14.06 0.62
N LEU A 50 5.88 14.00 1.49
CA LEU A 50 6.22 12.83 2.28
C LEU A 50 5.35 12.80 3.53
N ILE A 51 4.55 11.76 3.70
CA ILE A 51 3.70 11.57 4.88
C ILE A 51 4.25 10.41 5.70
N ASP A 52 4.68 10.72 6.92
CA ASP A 52 5.23 9.74 7.86
C ASP A 52 4.82 10.08 9.30
N SER A 53 4.99 9.12 10.20
CA SER A 53 4.78 9.32 11.63
C SER A 53 5.98 8.89 12.47
N THR A 54 6.29 9.67 13.50
CA THR A 54 7.33 9.36 14.48
C THR A 54 6.71 9.23 15.85
N THR A 55 6.98 8.13 16.55
CA THR A 55 6.53 7.92 17.93
C THR A 55 7.64 8.28 18.90
N VAL A 56 7.36 9.20 19.82
CA VAL A 56 8.27 9.60 20.90
C VAL A 56 7.78 8.97 22.20
N THR A 57 8.58 8.10 22.79
CA THR A 57 8.27 7.39 24.03
C THR A 57 9.01 8.02 25.21
N VAL A 58 8.33 8.07 26.36
CA VAL A 58 8.87 8.59 27.63
C VAL A 58 8.39 7.71 28.78
N GLY A 59 8.92 7.92 29.99
CA GLY A 59 8.40 7.28 31.20
C GLY A 59 6.97 7.74 31.51
N LYS A 60 6.12 6.82 31.99
CA LYS A 60 4.69 7.06 32.28
C LYS A 60 4.39 8.32 33.10
N THR A 61 5.26 8.63 34.07
CA THR A 61 5.10 9.81 34.93
C THR A 61 5.36 11.13 34.22
N ARG A 62 6.07 11.14 33.09
CA ARG A 62 6.40 12.36 32.34
C ARG A 62 5.25 12.86 31.47
N LEU A 63 4.41 11.96 30.96
CA LEU A 63 3.25 12.29 30.13
C LEU A 63 2.02 11.49 30.59
N PRO A 64 1.43 11.81 31.75
CA PRO A 64 0.34 11.02 32.33
C PRO A 64 -0.94 11.01 31.46
N TRP A 65 -1.12 12.00 30.60
CA TRP A 65 -2.25 12.12 29.68
C TRP A 65 -2.09 11.31 28.37
N ALA A 66 -0.90 10.73 28.13
CA ALA A 66 -0.59 9.99 26.89
C ALA A 66 -0.16 8.54 27.20
N PRO A 67 -1.00 7.73 27.86
CA PRO A 67 -0.64 6.38 28.25
C PRO A 67 -0.27 5.52 27.03
N TYR A 68 0.77 4.72 27.19
CA TYR A 68 1.24 3.77 26.19
C TYR A 68 1.49 2.40 26.85
N HIS A 69 2.09 1.45 26.13
CA HIS A 69 2.30 0.10 26.63
C HIS A 69 3.17 0.07 27.90
N GLY A 70 2.70 -0.64 28.93
CA GLY A 70 3.43 -0.87 30.19
C GLY A 70 3.64 0.41 31.02
N GLU A 71 4.87 0.63 31.46
CA GLU A 71 5.28 1.82 32.24
C GLU A 71 5.78 2.98 31.36
N HIS A 72 5.31 3.02 30.11
CA HIS A 72 5.62 4.08 29.16
C HIS A 72 4.41 4.95 28.82
N ALA A 73 4.70 6.20 28.51
CA ALA A 73 3.79 7.11 27.84
C ALA A 73 4.38 7.47 26.48
N ALA A 74 3.54 7.79 25.51
CA ALA A 74 4.01 8.09 24.16
C ALA A 74 3.10 9.07 23.45
N ILE A 75 3.74 9.95 22.68
CA ILE A 75 3.08 10.78 21.68
C ILE A 75 3.54 10.32 20.30
N LYS A 76 2.67 10.48 19.31
CA LYS A 76 3.00 10.22 17.91
C LYS A 76 2.76 11.51 17.12
N LEU A 77 3.77 11.89 16.36
CA LEU A 77 3.76 13.05 15.49
C LEU A 77 3.60 12.56 14.06
N HIS A 78 2.51 12.92 13.41
CA HIS A 78 2.27 12.64 12.00
C HIS A 78 2.58 13.91 11.21
N VAL A 79 3.45 13.81 10.21
CA VAL A 79 4.02 14.96 9.51
C VAL A 79 3.82 14.78 8.01
N ALA A 80 3.31 15.82 7.37
CA ALA A 80 3.36 16.00 5.92
C ALA A 80 4.52 16.96 5.59
N LEU A 81 5.57 16.43 4.95
CA LEU A 81 6.84 17.11 4.71
C LEU A 81 7.05 17.32 3.20
N GLN A 82 7.35 18.54 2.80
CA GLN A 82 7.70 18.87 1.42
C GLN A 82 9.11 18.36 1.09
N ASP A 83 9.25 17.59 0.01
CA ASP A 83 10.54 17.00 -0.38
C ASP A 83 11.57 18.03 -0.85
N ARG A 84 11.14 19.11 -1.51
CA ARG A 84 12.06 20.06 -2.15
C ARG A 84 12.87 20.88 -1.14
N ASN A 85 12.24 21.29 -0.06
CA ASN A 85 12.78 22.22 0.93
C ASN A 85 12.82 21.62 2.35
N MET A 86 12.35 20.37 2.52
CA MET A 86 12.24 19.70 3.81
C MET A 86 11.41 20.48 4.83
N GLN A 87 10.38 21.21 4.38
CA GLN A 87 9.51 22.00 5.26
C GLN A 87 8.25 21.22 5.65
N PRO A 88 7.87 21.21 6.94
CA PRO A 88 6.61 20.59 7.37
C PRO A 88 5.44 21.47 6.94
N LEU A 89 4.58 20.93 6.08
CA LEU A 89 3.35 21.59 5.66
C LEU A 89 2.25 21.44 6.71
N LYS A 90 2.17 20.25 7.33
CA LYS A 90 1.20 19.94 8.36
C LYS A 90 1.77 18.97 9.38
N VAL A 91 1.45 19.20 10.65
CA VAL A 91 1.82 18.33 11.76
C VAL A 91 0.60 18.08 12.62
N THR A 92 0.32 16.81 12.90
CA THR A 92 -0.76 16.39 13.80
C THR A 92 -0.17 15.52 14.90
N ALA A 93 -0.34 15.92 16.15
CA ALA A 93 0.07 15.14 17.31
C ALA A 93 -1.09 14.27 17.82
N THR A 94 -0.81 13.01 18.15
CA THR A 94 -1.75 12.08 18.76
C THR A 94 -1.08 11.30 19.90
N ILE A 95 -1.86 10.54 20.66
CA ILE A 95 -1.31 9.55 21.58
C ILE A 95 -0.59 8.46 20.77
N GLY A 96 0.48 7.87 21.33
CA GLY A 96 1.33 6.90 20.66
C GLY A 96 0.62 5.64 20.16
N SER A 97 -0.48 5.25 20.79
CA SER A 97 -1.31 4.10 20.41
C SER A 97 -2.21 4.34 19.19
N LYS A 98 -2.36 5.60 18.75
CA LYS A 98 -3.22 5.93 17.61
C LYS A 98 -2.63 5.37 16.31
N HIS A 99 -3.47 4.70 15.52
CA HIS A 99 -3.09 4.21 14.20
C HIS A 99 -2.95 5.34 13.18
N ASP A 100 -2.02 5.15 12.23
CA ASP A 100 -1.63 6.20 11.27
C ASP A 100 -2.65 6.38 10.15
N GLY A 101 -3.26 5.26 9.72
CA GLY A 101 -4.27 5.24 8.67
C GLY A 101 -5.33 6.34 8.80
N PRO A 102 -6.12 6.41 9.88
CA PRO A 102 -7.14 7.46 10.07
C PRO A 102 -6.57 8.89 10.12
N VAL A 103 -5.37 9.08 10.68
CA VAL A 103 -4.76 10.41 10.81
C VAL A 103 -4.24 10.92 9.47
N GLY A 104 -3.82 10.01 8.59
CA GLY A 104 -3.36 10.32 7.24
C GLY A 104 -4.34 11.17 6.44
N GLU A 105 -5.65 11.00 6.61
CA GLU A 105 -6.66 11.80 5.90
C GLU A 105 -6.55 13.28 6.20
N SER A 106 -6.17 13.63 7.42
CA SER A 106 -5.95 15.02 7.79
C SER A 106 -4.70 15.61 7.15
N LEU A 107 -3.78 14.79 6.63
CA LEU A 107 -2.49 15.19 6.08
C LEU A 107 -2.46 15.20 4.54
N GLU A 108 -3.54 14.75 3.91
CA GLU A 108 -3.67 14.69 2.46
C GLU A 108 -3.68 16.09 1.83
N ASN A 109 -3.02 16.22 0.67
CA ASN A 109 -3.07 17.43 -0.14
C ASN A 109 -2.95 17.08 -1.64
N ASN A 110 -3.96 17.46 -2.42
CA ASN A 110 -4.09 17.13 -3.84
C ASN A 110 -3.14 17.92 -4.76
N ASP A 111 -2.52 18.98 -4.26
CA ASP A 111 -1.55 19.78 -5.00
C ASP A 111 -0.20 19.06 -5.17
N PHE A 112 0.04 18.02 -4.37
CA PHE A 112 1.27 17.25 -4.32
C PHE A 112 1.08 15.80 -4.80
N ILE A 113 2.18 15.11 -5.08
CA ILE A 113 2.21 13.66 -5.15
C ILE A 113 2.49 13.15 -3.73
N MET A 114 1.46 12.58 -3.10
CA MET A 114 1.59 12.10 -1.73
C MET A 114 2.36 10.78 -1.69
N VAL A 115 3.47 10.74 -0.96
CA VAL A 115 4.28 9.53 -0.76
C VAL A 115 4.08 9.06 0.67
N MET A 116 3.55 7.86 0.84
CA MET A 116 3.20 7.32 2.16
C MET A 116 3.61 5.86 2.33
N ASP A 117 3.76 5.46 3.57
CA ASP A 117 4.05 4.09 3.95
C ASP A 117 2.81 3.16 3.84
N ARG A 118 3.00 1.88 4.19
CA ARG A 118 1.94 0.86 4.16
C ARG A 118 0.89 0.99 5.25
N ALA A 119 1.17 1.73 6.33
CA ALA A 119 0.21 1.96 7.41
C ALA A 119 -0.93 2.90 6.95
N TYR A 120 -0.64 3.79 5.99
CA TYR A 120 -1.63 4.68 5.36
C TYR A 120 -2.43 4.03 4.21
N GLY A 121 -1.97 2.91 3.66
CA GLY A 121 -2.52 2.25 2.47
C GLY A 121 -3.75 1.35 2.69
N LYS A 122 -4.90 1.92 3.07
CA LYS A 122 -6.19 1.19 3.07
C LYS A 122 -6.78 1.10 1.66
N LEU A 123 -7.26 -0.08 1.25
CA LEU A 123 -7.82 -0.30 -0.10
C LEU A 123 -8.95 0.65 -0.46
N GLU A 124 -9.91 0.87 0.44
CA GLU A 124 -11.02 1.82 0.25
C GLU A 124 -10.54 3.24 -0.09
N ARG A 125 -9.38 3.63 0.46
CA ARG A 125 -8.77 4.94 0.23
C ARG A 125 -8.10 5.01 -1.15
N LEU A 126 -7.44 3.93 -1.57
CA LEU A 126 -6.88 3.84 -2.91
C LEU A 126 -7.98 3.95 -3.98
N ASP A 127 -9.15 3.35 -3.72
CA ASP A 127 -10.32 3.48 -4.59
C ASP A 127 -10.86 4.91 -4.63
N ARG A 128 -10.88 5.60 -3.48
CA ARG A 128 -11.24 7.02 -3.40
C ARG A 128 -10.28 7.87 -4.24
N TYR A 129 -8.98 7.71 -4.04
CA TYR A 129 -7.97 8.44 -4.82
C TYR A 129 -8.07 8.17 -6.32
N LYS A 130 -8.41 6.94 -6.72
CA LYS A 130 -8.63 6.62 -8.12
C LYS A 130 -9.83 7.37 -8.72
N LYS A 131 -10.89 7.60 -7.93
CA LYS A 131 -12.09 8.33 -8.38
C LYS A 131 -11.90 9.84 -8.36
N GLU A 132 -11.25 10.35 -7.32
CA GLU A 132 -11.08 11.79 -7.09
C GLU A 132 -9.89 12.40 -7.85
N GLY A 133 -8.97 11.55 -8.33
CA GLY A 133 -7.80 11.96 -9.10
C GLY A 133 -6.57 12.50 -8.34
N PRO A 134 -6.41 12.44 -7.00
CA PRO A 134 -5.13 12.79 -6.40
C PRO A 134 -4.00 11.84 -6.82
N SER A 135 -2.79 12.40 -6.92
CA SER A 135 -1.58 11.63 -7.22
C SER A 135 -1.00 11.08 -5.94
N PHE A 136 -0.73 9.77 -5.89
CA PHE A 136 -0.19 9.11 -4.70
C PHE A 136 0.79 8.00 -5.05
N VAL A 137 1.71 7.74 -4.13
CA VAL A 137 2.63 6.61 -4.11
C VAL A 137 2.54 6.00 -2.72
N ILE A 138 2.01 4.79 -2.62
CA ILE A 138 1.82 4.09 -1.36
C ILE A 138 2.42 2.70 -1.47
N ARG A 139 3.22 2.31 -0.46
CA ARG A 139 3.68 0.92 -0.35
C ARG A 139 2.50 0.02 0.01
N LEU A 140 2.17 -0.94 -0.86
CA LEU A 140 1.13 -1.93 -0.56
C LEU A 140 1.60 -2.94 0.49
N ARG A 141 0.64 -3.53 1.20
CA ARG A 141 0.90 -4.67 2.09
C ARG A 141 1.02 -5.95 1.27
N ASP A 142 1.80 -6.91 1.78
CA ASP A 142 2.12 -8.15 1.05
C ASP A 142 0.88 -9.03 0.81
N ASN A 143 -0.19 -8.82 1.59
CA ASN A 143 -1.46 -9.54 1.49
C ASN A 143 -2.48 -8.89 0.55
N VAL A 144 -2.08 -7.90 -0.24
CA VAL A 144 -2.98 -7.25 -1.21
C VAL A 144 -3.03 -8.08 -2.50
N HIS A 145 -4.20 -8.63 -2.80
CA HIS A 145 -4.46 -9.31 -4.07
C HIS A 145 -5.01 -8.32 -5.10
N LEU A 146 -4.30 -8.18 -6.22
CA LEU A 146 -4.71 -7.36 -7.35
C LEU A 146 -5.35 -8.25 -8.41
N GLU A 147 -6.67 -8.17 -8.53
CA GLU A 147 -7.41 -8.84 -9.59
C GLU A 147 -7.52 -7.95 -10.83
N LYS A 148 -7.13 -8.49 -11.99
CA LYS A 148 -7.38 -7.81 -13.26
C LYS A 148 -8.85 -8.03 -13.63
N PRO A 149 -9.67 -6.97 -13.77
CA PRO A 149 -11.06 -7.14 -14.16
C PRO A 149 -11.13 -7.83 -15.52
N ARG A 150 -11.62 -9.07 -15.54
CA ARG A 150 -11.95 -9.77 -16.79
C ARG A 150 -13.29 -9.23 -17.26
N ALA A 151 -13.35 -8.75 -18.49
CA ALA A 151 -14.60 -8.29 -19.07
C ALA A 151 -15.60 -9.45 -19.12
N LEU A 152 -16.67 -9.36 -18.32
CA LEU A 152 -17.79 -10.32 -18.30
C LEU A 152 -18.64 -10.28 -19.58
N ARG A 153 -18.12 -9.74 -20.69
CA ARG A 153 -18.85 -9.55 -21.96
C ARG A 153 -19.46 -10.86 -22.48
N ARG A 154 -18.77 -11.99 -22.32
CA ARG A 154 -19.26 -13.30 -22.77
C ARG A 154 -20.37 -13.90 -21.89
N LEU A 155 -20.52 -13.44 -20.64
CA LEU A 155 -21.56 -13.92 -19.72
C LEU A 155 -22.88 -13.14 -19.84
N PHE A 156 -22.80 -11.86 -20.24
CA PHE A 156 -23.98 -11.01 -20.42
C PHE A 156 -24.77 -11.32 -21.70
N ASP A 157 -24.15 -11.89 -22.73
CA ASP A 157 -24.85 -12.20 -23.98
C ASP A 157 -25.97 -13.24 -23.82
N GLY A 158 -25.92 -14.08 -22.77
CA GLY A 158 -26.97 -15.04 -22.41
C GLY A 158 -28.02 -14.54 -21.41
N ALA A 159 -27.97 -13.27 -21.00
CA ALA A 159 -28.87 -12.69 -19.99
C ALA A 159 -29.65 -11.46 -20.49
N LYS A 160 -29.79 -11.32 -21.82
CA LYS A 160 -30.34 -10.14 -22.52
C LYS A 160 -31.79 -9.76 -22.18
N HIS A 161 -32.54 -10.60 -21.45
CA HIS A 161 -33.97 -10.41 -21.26
C HIS A 161 -34.41 -9.99 -19.84
N ALA A 162 -33.52 -9.84 -18.87
CA ALA A 162 -33.92 -9.60 -17.47
C ALA A 162 -33.28 -8.38 -16.76
N LEU A 163 -32.44 -7.57 -17.42
CA LEU A 163 -31.73 -6.48 -16.73
C LEU A 163 -31.72 -5.14 -17.50
N PRO A 164 -31.77 -3.99 -16.78
CA PRO A 164 -31.57 -2.68 -17.37
C PRO A 164 -30.15 -2.55 -17.91
N ARG A 165 -30.01 -1.96 -19.10
CA ARG A 165 -28.77 -1.90 -19.91
C ARG A 165 -27.55 -1.23 -19.26
N HIS A 166 -27.68 -0.65 -18.06
CA HIS A 166 -26.67 0.26 -17.47
C HIS A 166 -26.36 0.03 -15.98
N ALA A 167 -26.40 -1.21 -15.50
CA ALA A 167 -25.88 -1.52 -14.16
C ALA A 167 -24.37 -1.84 -14.21
N GLU A 168 -23.51 -0.81 -14.09
CA GLU A 168 -22.08 -1.02 -13.86
C GLU A 168 -21.82 -1.44 -12.40
N LEU A 169 -21.81 -2.74 -12.15
CA LEU A 169 -21.35 -3.29 -10.88
C LEU A 169 -19.84 -3.55 -10.97
N SER A 170 -19.04 -2.69 -10.32
CA SER A 170 -17.65 -3.01 -10.03
C SER A 170 -17.55 -4.32 -9.23
N PHE A 171 -16.49 -5.10 -9.41
CA PHE A 171 -16.27 -6.37 -8.69
C PHE A 171 -16.46 -6.24 -7.17
N PHE A 172 -16.00 -5.14 -6.56
CA PHE A 172 -16.18 -4.88 -5.13
C PHE A 172 -17.63 -4.61 -4.70
N ARG A 173 -18.43 -3.98 -5.55
CA ARG A 173 -19.88 -3.82 -5.30
C ARG A 173 -20.58 -5.17 -5.43
N PHE A 174 -20.17 -5.97 -6.41
CA PHE A 174 -20.69 -7.32 -6.59
C PHE A 174 -20.36 -8.23 -5.39
N THR A 175 -19.10 -8.27 -4.94
CA THR A 175 -18.71 -9.10 -3.78
C THR A 175 -19.37 -8.63 -2.49
N ARG A 176 -19.48 -7.32 -2.27
CA ARG A 176 -20.20 -6.77 -1.11
C ARG A 176 -21.68 -7.16 -1.12
N LEU A 177 -22.35 -7.11 -2.27
CA LEU A 177 -23.75 -7.54 -2.39
C LEU A 177 -23.90 -9.06 -2.25
N LEU A 178 -22.92 -9.84 -2.74
CA LEU A 178 -22.91 -11.29 -2.59
C LEU A 178 -22.76 -11.72 -1.14
N LEU A 179 -21.89 -11.07 -0.36
CA LEU A 179 -21.65 -11.39 1.05
C LEU A 179 -22.76 -10.92 2.00
N LEU A 180 -23.63 -10.02 1.54
CA LEU A 180 -24.72 -9.44 2.32
C LEU A 180 -26.11 -9.90 1.84
N ASP A 181 -26.18 -10.96 1.03
CA ASP A 181 -27.40 -11.48 0.40
C ASP A 181 -28.26 -10.40 -0.31
N GLY A 182 -27.59 -9.36 -0.83
CA GLY A 182 -28.22 -8.21 -1.48
C GLY A 182 -28.20 -8.27 -3.00
N LEU A 183 -27.81 -9.40 -3.59
CA LEU A 183 -27.85 -9.60 -5.04
C LEU A 183 -29.27 -9.95 -5.50
N PRO A 184 -29.62 -9.63 -6.77
CA PRO A 184 -30.85 -10.14 -7.37
C PRO A 184 -30.92 -11.67 -7.25
N ILE A 185 -32.09 -12.20 -6.86
CA ILE A 185 -32.33 -13.63 -6.60
C ILE A 185 -31.87 -14.51 -7.78
N GLU A 186 -32.11 -14.07 -9.02
CA GLU A 186 -31.68 -14.79 -10.22
C GLU A 186 -30.16 -15.01 -10.29
N TRP A 187 -29.37 -14.06 -9.78
CA TRP A 187 -27.90 -14.15 -9.76
C TRP A 187 -27.44 -15.10 -8.66
N MET A 188 -28.06 -15.05 -7.48
CA MET A 188 -27.77 -16.00 -6.40
C MET A 188 -28.06 -17.44 -6.85
N LEU A 189 -29.21 -17.70 -7.49
CA LEU A 189 -29.55 -19.01 -8.02
C LEU A 189 -28.55 -19.51 -9.08
N ARG A 190 -28.06 -18.61 -9.94
CA ARG A 190 -27.11 -18.95 -11.00
C ARG A 190 -25.70 -19.19 -10.46
N ILE A 191 -25.25 -18.39 -9.49
CA ILE A 191 -23.97 -18.60 -8.78
C ILE A 191 -24.02 -19.92 -8.00
N HIS A 192 -25.12 -20.20 -7.31
CA HIS A 192 -25.30 -21.45 -6.57
C HIS A 192 -25.28 -22.66 -7.49
N ARG A 193 -25.92 -22.60 -8.67
CA ARG A 193 -25.78 -23.64 -9.71
C ARG A 193 -24.35 -23.79 -10.20
N MET A 194 -23.64 -22.69 -10.48
CA MET A 194 -22.25 -22.77 -10.95
C MET A 194 -21.30 -23.39 -9.92
N ILE A 195 -21.47 -23.07 -8.63
CA ILE A 195 -20.71 -23.69 -7.54
C ILE A 195 -21.06 -25.18 -7.46
N ASN A 196 -22.33 -25.56 -7.58
CA ASN A 196 -22.73 -26.97 -7.53
C ASN A 196 -22.31 -27.77 -8.78
N ASP A 197 -22.21 -27.12 -9.95
CA ASP A 197 -21.73 -27.75 -11.19
C ASP A 197 -20.19 -27.89 -11.24
N GLU A 198 -19.43 -26.96 -10.64
CA GLU A 198 -17.96 -27.10 -10.50
C GLU A 198 -17.53 -28.08 -9.40
N TYR A 199 -18.39 -28.32 -8.40
CA TYR A 199 -18.16 -29.26 -7.29
C TYR A 199 -19.14 -30.44 -7.30
N GLY A 200 -19.47 -30.95 -8.50
CA GLY A 200 -20.34 -32.11 -8.65
C GLY A 200 -19.84 -33.31 -7.84
N HIS A 201 -20.65 -33.69 -6.84
CA HIS A 201 -20.53 -34.79 -5.87
C HIS A 201 -19.85 -34.49 -4.52
N LEU A 202 -20.52 -33.71 -3.68
CA LEU A 202 -20.68 -34.06 -2.26
C LEU A 202 -22.15 -33.85 -1.87
N SER A 203 -22.94 -34.94 -1.91
CA SER A 203 -24.22 -34.98 -1.24
C SER A 203 -24.00 -34.85 0.27
N VAL A 204 -24.34 -33.69 0.84
CA VAL A 204 -24.56 -33.57 2.29
C VAL A 204 -26.03 -33.29 2.49
N THR A 205 -26.77 -34.36 2.73
CA THR A 205 -28.08 -34.34 3.39
C THR A 205 -27.93 -33.68 4.76
N TYR A 206 -28.70 -32.64 5.04
CA TYR A 206 -28.97 -32.21 6.40
C TYR A 206 -30.41 -32.53 6.75
N SER A 207 -30.57 -33.57 7.55
CA SER A 207 -31.73 -33.80 8.41
C SER A 207 -31.59 -32.88 9.63
N GLY A 208 -32.61 -32.06 9.88
CA GLY A 208 -32.72 -31.14 11.01
C GLY A 208 -33.79 -30.10 10.74
#